data_AF-A0A8S4NVC1-F1
#
_entry.id   AF-A0A8S4NVC1-F1
#
_cell.length_a   1.000
_cell.length_b   1.000
_cell.length_c   1.000
_cell.angle_alpha   90.00
_cell.angle_beta   90.00
_cell.angle_gamma   90.00
#
_symmetry.space_group_name_H-M   'P 1'
#
loop_
_entity.id
_entity.type
_entity.pdbx_description
1 polymer ?
#
loop_
_entity_poly.entity_id
_entity_poly.type
_entity_poly.pdbx_seq_one_letter_code
_entity_poly.pdbx_strand_id
1 'polypeptide(L)'
;GPSCEECGNGCRRSTINGSSYETCKPCECNNHGETSPAECLPDSGICTNCCNGTVGDFCENPAPNVVLADQCEAISCQLEYWGLSKDGCQRKFFLFFFYF
;
A
#
# COMPACT_ATOMS: atom_id res chain seq x y z
N GLY A 1 2.67 10.02 21.80
CA GLY A 1 2.13 9.93 23.16
C GLY A 1 2.17 11.27 23.88
N PRO A 2 1.83 11.27 25.18
CA PRO A 2 1.81 12.47 26.03
C PRO A 2 3.18 13.13 26.24
N SER A 3 4.27 12.47 25.85
CA SER A 3 5.64 12.99 25.95
C SER A 3 6.27 13.31 24.58
N CYS A 4 5.48 13.36 23.51
CA CYS A 4 5.94 13.53 22.12
C CYS A 4 6.96 12.46 21.68
N GLU A 5 6.92 11.29 22.29
CA GLU A 5 7.82 10.15 22.08
C GLU A 5 7.43 9.29 20.86
N GLU A 6 6.20 9.48 20.37
CA GLU A 6 5.65 8.81 19.18
C GLU A 6 5.26 9.84 18.14
N CYS A 7 5.47 9.50 16.87
CA CYS A 7 4.93 10.26 15.76
C CYS A 7 3.40 10.12 15.69
N GLY A 8 2.72 11.19 15.28
CA GLY A 8 1.29 11.14 14.99
C GLY A 8 0.98 10.19 13.84
N ASN A 9 -0.30 9.82 13.71
CA ASN A 9 -0.76 8.89 12.67
C ASN A 9 -0.30 9.33 11.27
N GLY A 10 0.18 8.36 10.49
CA GLY A 10 0.72 8.57 9.16
C GLY A 10 2.05 9.32 9.10
N CYS A 11 2.77 9.38 10.22
CA CYS A 11 4.15 9.83 10.26
C CYS A 11 5.07 8.75 10.83
N ARG A 12 6.28 8.65 10.27
CA ARG A 12 7.38 7.82 10.75
C ARG A 12 8.48 8.65 11.39
N ARG A 13 9.26 8.00 12.23
CA ARG A 13 10.51 8.53 12.77
C ARG A 13 11.56 8.60 11.65
N SER A 14 12.27 9.71 11.61
CA SER A 14 13.39 9.95 10.73
C SER A 14 14.51 10.57 11.55
N THR A 15 15.61 9.83 11.72
CA THR A 15 16.86 10.34 12.23
C THR A 15 17.56 11.14 11.13
N ILE A 16 17.85 12.41 11.38
CA ILE A 16 18.70 13.19 10.49
C ILE A 16 20.13 12.64 10.67
N ASN A 17 20.78 12.16 9.61
CA ASN A 17 22.11 11.57 9.66
C ASN A 17 23.08 12.42 10.51
N GLY A 18 23.58 11.87 11.62
CA GLY A 18 24.52 12.54 12.53
C GLY A 18 23.88 13.40 13.63
N SER A 19 22.56 13.40 13.76
CA SER A 19 21.82 14.17 14.77
C SER A 19 21.10 13.24 15.75
N SER A 20 21.13 13.58 17.05
CA SER A 20 20.32 12.95 18.10
C SER A 20 18.86 13.41 18.08
N TYR A 21 18.49 14.30 17.16
CA TYR A 21 17.12 14.76 17.00
C TYR A 21 16.36 13.86 16.02
N GLU A 22 15.34 13.19 16.57
CA GLU A 22 14.35 12.47 15.80
C GLU A 22 13.28 13.45 15.31
N THR A 23 12.93 13.35 14.03
CA THR A 23 11.84 14.13 13.44
C THR A 23 10.78 13.20 12.88
N CYS A 24 9.53 13.62 12.93
CA CYS A 24 8.44 12.89 12.29
C CYS A 24 8.29 13.36 10.85
N LYS A 25 8.37 12.41 9.92
CA LYS A 25 8.12 12.63 8.49
C LYS A 25 6.87 11.87 8.07
N PRO A 26 6.08 12.38 7.11
CA PRO A 26 4.93 11.65 6.59
C PRO A 26 5.35 10.28 6.01
N CYS A 27 4.44 9.31 6.09
CA CYS A 27 4.58 8.02 5.43
C CYS A 27 4.52 8.21 3.90
N GLU A 28 5.48 7.62 3.19
CA GLU A 28 5.62 7.75 1.73
C GLU A 28 5.03 6.52 1.03
N CYS A 29 3.72 6.30 1.15
CA CYS A 29 3.03 5.14 0.56
C CYS A 29 2.57 5.36 -0.89
N ASN A 30 3.26 6.22 -1.65
CA ASN A 30 2.95 6.58 -3.04
C ASN A 30 1.48 6.96 -3.34
N ASN A 31 0.74 7.51 -2.37
CA ASN A 31 -0.72 7.74 -2.43
C ASN A 31 -1.56 6.47 -2.59
N HIS A 32 -0.96 5.31 -2.39
CA HIS A 32 -1.56 3.99 -2.52
C HIS A 32 -1.77 3.35 -1.13
N GLY A 33 -1.89 4.16 -0.09
CA GLY A 33 -2.32 3.76 1.24
C GLY A 33 -3.84 3.80 1.36
N GLU A 34 -4.43 2.79 1.99
CA GLU A 34 -5.88 2.63 2.15
C GLU A 34 -6.48 3.72 3.05
N THR A 35 -5.69 4.25 3.99
CA THR A 35 -6.07 5.37 4.86
C THR A 35 -5.46 6.69 4.38
N SER A 36 -6.12 7.79 4.74
CA SER A 36 -5.57 9.14 4.58
C SER A 36 -5.57 9.85 5.94
N PRO A 37 -4.39 10.02 6.58
CA PRO A 37 -3.05 9.73 6.08
C PRO A 37 -2.72 8.22 6.06
N ALA A 38 -1.85 7.81 5.14
CA ALA A 38 -1.43 6.41 5.00
C ALA A 38 -0.64 5.95 6.23
N GLU A 39 -0.86 4.72 6.68
CA GLU A 39 -0.20 4.18 7.87
C GLU A 39 1.08 3.44 7.49
N CYS A 40 2.14 3.65 8.28
CA CYS A 40 3.41 2.97 8.09
C CYS A 40 4.08 2.67 9.43
N LEU A 41 5.00 1.71 9.42
CA LEU A 41 5.81 1.36 10.57
C LEU A 41 6.67 2.56 10.99
N PRO A 42 6.67 2.92 12.29
CA PRO A 42 7.31 4.15 12.75
C PRO A 42 8.82 4.16 12.55
N ASP A 43 9.50 3.02 12.62
CA ASP A 43 10.96 2.95 12.52
C ASP A 43 11.47 2.74 11.09
N SER A 44 10.77 1.93 10.29
CA SER A 44 11.20 1.59 8.92
C SER A 44 10.51 2.43 7.85
N GLY A 45 9.32 2.97 8.12
CA GLY A 45 8.50 3.66 7.13
C GLY A 45 7.74 2.74 6.18
N ILE A 46 7.73 1.42 6.43
CA ILE A 46 7.03 0.43 5.60
C ILE A 46 5.52 0.59 5.78
N CYS A 47 4.79 0.75 4.69
CA CYS A 47 3.35 0.93 4.67
C CYS A 47 2.64 -0.35 5.13
N THR A 48 1.71 -0.20 6.08
CA THR A 48 1.01 -1.34 6.68
C THR A 48 -0.31 -1.65 5.97
N ASN A 49 -0.82 -0.70 5.18
CA ASN A 49 -2.13 -0.77 4.55
C ASN A 49 -2.10 -0.26 3.10
N CYS A 50 -1.42 -0.99 2.22
CA CYS A 50 -1.51 -0.74 0.78
C CYS A 50 -2.91 -1.06 0.25
N CYS A 51 -3.35 -0.27 -0.72
CA CYS A 51 -4.60 -0.50 -1.43
C CYS A 51 -4.64 -1.84 -2.14
N ASN A 52 -5.85 -2.34 -2.40
CA ASN A 52 -5.99 -3.58 -3.15
C ASN A 52 -5.37 -3.43 -4.54
N GLY A 53 -4.51 -4.38 -4.89
CA GLY A 53 -3.77 -4.38 -6.14
C GLY A 53 -2.43 -3.65 -6.10
N THR A 54 -1.98 -3.16 -4.94
CA THR A 54 -0.62 -2.63 -4.75
C THR A 54 0.15 -3.42 -3.71
N VAL A 55 1.46 -3.57 -3.95
CA VAL A 55 2.40 -4.32 -3.12
C VAL A 55 3.74 -3.59 -3.05
N GLY A 56 4.61 -4.03 -2.14
CA GLY A 56 5.89 -3.38 -1.86
C GLY A 56 5.87 -2.66 -0.51
N ASP A 57 7.05 -2.24 -0.06
CA ASP A 57 7.23 -1.59 1.24
C ASP A 57 6.60 -0.18 1.27
N PHE A 58 6.44 0.44 0.11
CA PHE A 58 5.89 1.78 -0.08
C PHE A 58 4.67 1.78 -1.02
N CYS A 59 4.04 0.62 -1.22
CA CYS A 59 2.90 0.43 -2.13
C CYS A 59 3.19 0.84 -3.59
N GLU A 60 4.46 0.74 -4.00
CA GLU A 60 4.98 1.27 -5.25
C GLU A 60 4.78 0.33 -6.45
N ASN A 61 4.49 -0.95 -6.21
CA ASN A 61 4.38 -1.96 -7.25
C ASN A 61 2.93 -2.42 -7.45
N PRO A 62 2.50 -2.70 -8.69
CA PRO A 62 1.24 -3.40 -8.94
C PRO A 62 1.33 -4.86 -8.51
N ALA A 63 0.25 -5.35 -7.91
CA ALA A 63 0.00 -6.78 -7.79
C ALA A 63 -0.30 -7.40 -9.17
N PRO A 64 -0.25 -8.74 -9.30
CA PRO A 64 -0.51 -9.42 -10.58
C PRO A 64 -1.84 -9.05 -11.23
N ASN A 65 -1.79 -8.75 -12.53
CA ASN A 65 -2.95 -8.46 -13.39
C ASN A 65 -3.76 -7.20 -12.98
N VAL A 66 -3.10 -6.24 -12.35
CA VAL A 66 -3.67 -4.95 -11.95
C VAL A 66 -3.17 -3.83 -12.85
N VAL A 67 -4.02 -2.83 -13.07
CA VAL A 67 -3.70 -1.55 -13.67
C VAL A 67 -3.66 -0.50 -12.55
N LEU A 68 -2.48 0.08 -12.31
CA LEU A 68 -2.34 1.16 -11.34
C LEU A 68 -2.94 2.46 -11.87
N ALA A 69 -3.43 3.26 -10.94
CA ALA A 69 -3.83 4.63 -11.14
C ALA A 69 -3.23 5.48 -10.01
N ASP A 70 -3.32 6.80 -10.12
CA ASP A 70 -2.72 7.73 -9.14
C ASP A 70 -3.38 7.67 -7.74
N GLN A 71 -4.56 7.04 -7.65
CA GLN A 71 -5.32 6.87 -6.41
C GLN A 71 -5.96 5.49 -6.34
N CYS A 72 -6.17 5.01 -5.11
CA CYS A 72 -6.68 3.67 -4.83
C CYS A 72 -8.04 3.37 -5.46
N GLU A 73 -8.93 4.36 -5.51
CA GLU A 73 -10.28 4.20 -6.07
C GLU A 73 -10.29 3.96 -7.58
N ALA A 74 -9.21 4.32 -8.26
CA ALA A 74 -9.05 4.16 -9.70
C ALA A 74 -8.23 2.91 -10.08
N ILE A 75 -7.73 2.15 -9.10
CA ILE A 75 -7.04 0.88 -9.35
C ILE A 75 -8.06 -0.14 -9.86
N SER A 76 -7.72 -0.83 -10.94
CA SER A 76 -8.62 -1.77 -11.59
C SER A 76 -7.89 -3.00 -12.11
N CYS A 77 -8.64 -4.05 -12.42
CA CYS A 77 -8.08 -5.24 -13.05
C CYS A 77 -7.79 -4.98 -14.53
N GLN A 78 -6.75 -5.65 -15.04
CA GLN A 78 -6.53 -5.76 -16.48
C GLN A 78 -7.72 -6.44 -17.17
N LEU A 79 -7.85 -6.20 -18.48
CA LEU A 79 -8.87 -6.85 -19.31
C LEU A 79 -8.83 -8.38 -19.12
N GLU A 80 -10.00 -9.01 -19.00
CA GLU A 80 -10.20 -10.46 -18.71
C GLU A 80 -9.92 -10.93 -17.27
N TYR A 81 -9.48 -10.05 -16.38
CA TYR A 81 -9.28 -10.32 -14.96
C TYR A 81 -10.36 -9.65 -14.10
N TRP A 82 -10.61 -10.20 -12.91
CA TRP A 82 -11.67 -9.76 -12.00
C TRP A 82 -11.30 -10.01 -10.53
N GLY A 83 -12.10 -9.47 -9.61
CA GLY A 83 -11.92 -9.69 -8.17
C GLY A 83 -10.65 -9.03 -7.65
N LEU A 84 -10.57 -7.69 -7.77
CA LEU A 84 -9.46 -6.90 -7.23
C LEU A 84 -9.29 -7.19 -5.74
N SER A 85 -8.09 -7.62 -5.37
CA SER A 85 -7.70 -7.97 -4.00
C SER A 85 -6.26 -7.52 -3.75
N LYS A 86 -5.79 -7.66 -2.51
CA LYS A 86 -4.38 -7.41 -2.16
C LYS A 86 -3.40 -8.23 -3.03
N ASP A 87 -3.78 -9.46 -3.38
CA ASP A 87 -2.96 -10.36 -4.20
C ASP A 87 -3.13 -10.12 -5.71
N GLY A 88 -3.85 -9.06 -6.09
CA GLY A 88 -4.11 -8.69 -7.48
C GLY A 88 -5.46 -9.19 -7.98
N CYS A 89 -5.53 -9.46 -9.28
CA CYS A 89 -6.76 -9.88 -9.93
C CYS A 89 -6.71 -11.34 -10.41
N GLN A 90 -7.83 -12.03 -10.24
CA GLN A 90 -8.02 -13.42 -10.64
C GLN A 90 -8.34 -13.48 -12.13
N ARG A 91 -7.82 -14.49 -12.83
CA ARG A 91 -8.24 -14.76 -14.20
C ARG A 91 -9.61 -15.44 -14.17
N LYS A 92 -10.48 -15.15 -15.13
CA LYS A 92 -11.59 -16.09 -15.41
C LYS A 92 -10.97 -17.40 -15.88
N PHE A 93 -10.87 -18.39 -14.99
CA PHE A 93 -10.89 -19.77 -15.46
C PHE A 93 -12.25 -19.93 -16.11
N PHE A 94 -12.28 -19.93 -17.45
CA PHE A 94 -13.27 -20.72 -18.17
C PHE A 94 -13.07 -22.15 -17.67
N LEU A 95 -13.72 -22.49 -16.55
CA LEU A 95 -14.13 -23.84 -16.31
C LEU A 95 -15.05 -24.14 -17.49
N PHE A 96 -14.44 -24.65 -18.56
CA PHE A 96 -15.06 -25.76 -19.27
C PHE A 96 -15.33 -26.80 -18.19
N PHE A 97 -16.47 -26.66 -17.50
CA PHE A 97 -17.16 -27.79 -16.92
C PHE A 97 -17.38 -28.69 -18.13
N PHE A 98 -16.48 -29.65 -18.30
CA PHE A 98 -16.73 -30.83 -19.09
C PHE A 98 -18.03 -31.41 -18.53
N TYR A 99 -19.13 -31.14 -19.24
CA TYR A 99 -20.34 -31.94 -19.17
C TYR A 99 -19.90 -33.37 -19.49
N PHE A 100 -19.89 -34.23 -18.48
CA PHE A 100 -19.90 -35.67 -18.62
C PHE A 100 -20.85 -36.25 -17.57
#